data_AF-A0AAN6PPX7-F1
#
_entry.id   AF-A0AAN6PPX7-F1
#
_cell.length_a   1.000
_cell.length_b   1.000
_cell.length_c   1.000
_cell.angle_alpha   90.00
_cell.angle_beta   90.00
_cell.angle_gamma   90.00
#
_symmetry.space_group_name_H-M   'P 1'
#
loop_
_entity.id
_entity.type
_entity.pdbx_description
1 polymer ?
#
loop_
_entity_poly.entity_id
_entity_poly.type
_entity_poly.pdbx_seq_one_letter_code
_entity_poly.pdbx_strand_id
1 'polypeptide(L)'
;MSSAGTKLEESISDFFSNAGACTTRSSCDAFASKTFGGFTYLCGNLPSRFQETAIRVQDNLPALFSGEHPLVVTHGDLSEMNILANPETGEITGIIDWAEAGIQPFGFALYALDNILGYLTPSGWVFHTTAEHLQHEFWRIFCGLVGGLSQCEMELIQLARQAGLFLRYGNPYKPGRKGVVGVGGTENTIKVLDALIPGPSPHLPGLNQ
;
A
#
# COMPACT_ATOMS: atom_id res chain seq x y z
N MET A 1 -4.46 -27.24 -3.51
CA MET A 1 -3.82 -26.12 -2.79
C MET A 1 -2.60 -25.69 -3.61
N SER A 2 -2.54 -24.42 -4.01
CA SER A 2 -1.50 -23.87 -4.90
C SER A 2 -0.16 -23.74 -4.15
N SER A 3 0.98 -23.96 -4.81
CA SER A 3 2.32 -23.85 -4.18
C SER A 3 2.63 -22.43 -3.66
N ALA A 4 1.92 -21.42 -4.14
CA ALA A 4 1.99 -20.05 -3.64
C ALA A 4 1.37 -19.91 -2.24
N GLY A 5 0.33 -20.70 -1.92
CA GLY A 5 -0.32 -20.67 -0.60
C GLY A 5 0.57 -21.23 0.50
N THR A 6 1.35 -22.28 0.20
CA THR A 6 2.26 -22.92 1.16
C THR A 6 3.45 -22.01 1.48
N LYS A 7 4.03 -21.35 0.47
CA LYS A 7 5.15 -20.41 0.67
C LYS A 7 4.78 -19.21 1.53
N LEU A 8 3.53 -18.76 1.43
CA LEU A 8 3.02 -17.66 2.25
C LEU A 8 2.88 -18.06 3.72
N GLU A 9 2.30 -19.23 3.99
CA GLU A 9 2.13 -19.72 5.36
C GLU A 9 3.48 -19.94 6.06
N GLU A 10 4.48 -20.44 5.33
CA GLU A 10 5.86 -20.58 5.81
C GLU A 10 6.51 -19.22 6.11
N SER A 11 6.41 -18.28 5.17
CA SER A 11 6.91 -16.90 5.28
C SER A 11 6.36 -16.16 6.52
N ILE A 12 5.05 -16.27 6.74
CA ILE A 12 4.40 -15.68 7.91
C ILE A 12 4.88 -16.36 9.20
N SER A 13 5.03 -17.69 9.20
CA SER A 13 5.49 -18.47 10.35
C SER A 13 6.90 -18.06 10.81
N ASP A 14 7.81 -17.80 9.87
CA ASP A 14 9.19 -17.42 10.17
C ASP A 14 9.28 -16.00 10.74
N PHE A 15 8.48 -15.06 10.23
CA PHE A 15 8.44 -13.69 10.75
C PHE A 15 8.00 -13.64 12.22
N PHE A 16 6.90 -14.33 12.60
CA PHE A 16 6.39 -14.31 13.98
C PHE A 16 7.25 -15.08 14.98
N SER A 17 8.08 -16.01 14.50
CA SER A 17 9.03 -16.72 15.37
C SER A 17 10.21 -15.83 15.76
N ASN A 18 10.52 -14.80 14.95
CA ASN A 18 11.65 -13.89 15.15
C ASN A 18 11.24 -12.51 15.70
N ALA A 19 10.05 -12.03 15.37
CA ALA A 19 9.54 -10.76 15.89
C ALA A 19 8.85 -10.97 17.24
N GLY A 20 9.51 -10.56 18.33
CA GLY A 20 8.90 -10.47 19.67
C GLY A 20 7.80 -9.40 19.78
N ALA A 21 6.96 -9.24 18.77
CA ALA A 21 5.94 -8.21 18.66
C ALA A 21 4.57 -8.75 19.10
N CYS A 22 3.87 -7.95 19.89
CA CYS A 22 2.53 -8.17 20.43
C CYS A 22 1.45 -8.06 19.33
N THR A 23 1.51 -8.93 18.33
CA THR A 23 0.42 -9.21 17.40
C THR A 23 0.45 -10.71 17.17
N THR A 24 -0.67 -11.38 17.42
CA THR A 24 -0.67 -12.85 17.35
C THR A 24 -0.51 -13.28 15.89
N ARG A 25 0.22 -14.38 15.66
CA ARG A 25 0.27 -15.10 14.38
C ARG A 25 -1.10 -15.17 13.70
N SER A 26 -2.16 -15.40 14.48
CA SER A 26 -3.56 -15.42 14.06
C SER A 26 -4.03 -14.14 13.36
N SER A 27 -3.63 -12.96 13.84
CA SER A 27 -4.04 -11.67 13.26
C SER A 27 -3.36 -11.42 11.91
N CYS A 28 -2.12 -11.84 11.75
CA CYS A 28 -1.39 -11.69 10.50
C CYS A 28 -1.72 -12.80 9.50
N ASP A 29 -1.97 -14.03 9.95
CA ASP A 29 -2.56 -15.10 9.14
C ASP A 29 -3.96 -14.70 8.64
N ALA A 30 -4.80 -14.11 9.50
CA ALA A 30 -6.11 -13.60 9.11
C ALA A 30 -6.00 -12.43 8.14
N PHE A 31 -5.05 -11.51 8.35
CA PHE A 31 -4.80 -10.40 7.43
C PHE A 31 -4.30 -10.90 6.08
N ALA A 32 -3.32 -11.79 6.06
CA ALA A 32 -2.81 -12.44 4.87
C ALA A 32 -3.96 -13.15 4.16
N SER A 33 -4.64 -14.10 4.79
CA SER A 33 -5.76 -14.84 4.20
C SER A 33 -6.84 -13.91 3.60
N LYS A 34 -7.20 -12.82 4.30
CA LYS A 34 -8.09 -11.77 3.79
C LYS A 34 -7.50 -11.02 2.58
N THR A 35 -6.21 -10.72 2.61
CA THR A 35 -5.47 -9.99 1.56
C THR A 35 -5.33 -10.83 0.29
N PHE A 36 -4.89 -12.08 0.39
CA PHE A 36 -4.77 -13.02 -0.74
C PHE A 36 -6.13 -13.39 -1.32
N GLY A 37 -7.15 -13.54 -0.46
CA GLY A 37 -8.54 -13.68 -0.90
C GLY A 37 -9.06 -12.43 -1.64
N GLY A 38 -8.60 -11.24 -1.22
CA GLY A 38 -8.87 -9.97 -1.88
C GLY A 38 -8.30 -9.90 -3.30
N PHE A 39 -7.05 -10.31 -3.51
CA PHE A 39 -6.42 -10.27 -4.83
C PHE A 39 -7.04 -11.25 -5.84
N THR A 40 -7.46 -12.43 -5.38
CA THR A 40 -8.22 -13.36 -6.23
C THR A 40 -9.51 -12.72 -6.77
N TYR A 41 -10.22 -11.96 -5.92
CA TYR A 41 -11.38 -11.19 -6.34
C TYR A 41 -11.00 -10.04 -7.28
N LEU A 42 -9.96 -9.26 -6.95
CA LEU A 42 -9.51 -8.10 -7.73
C LEU A 42 -9.11 -8.49 -9.15
N CYS A 43 -8.31 -9.54 -9.34
CA CYS A 43 -7.95 -10.06 -10.65
C CYS A 43 -9.18 -10.55 -11.45
N GLY A 44 -10.26 -11.00 -10.79
CA GLY A 44 -11.48 -11.38 -11.48
C GLY A 44 -12.40 -10.21 -11.88
N ASN A 45 -12.28 -9.05 -11.22
CA ASN A 45 -13.31 -8.01 -11.24
C ASN A 45 -12.80 -6.60 -11.62
N LEU A 46 -11.49 -6.36 -11.62
CA LEU A 46 -10.93 -5.10 -12.08
C LEU A 46 -11.02 -4.97 -13.62
N PRO A 47 -11.18 -3.75 -14.14
CA PRO A 47 -11.08 -3.48 -15.58
C PRO A 47 -9.81 -4.09 -16.20
N SER A 48 -9.91 -4.57 -17.45
CA SER A 48 -8.84 -5.30 -18.15
C SER A 48 -7.47 -4.59 -18.14
N ARG A 49 -7.48 -3.25 -18.20
CA ARG A 49 -6.27 -2.42 -18.16
C ARG A 49 -5.44 -2.54 -16.87
N PHE A 50 -6.02 -3.02 -15.76
CA PHE A 50 -5.30 -3.24 -14.51
C PHE A 50 -4.85 -4.69 -14.30
N GLN A 51 -5.27 -5.61 -15.18
CA GLN A 51 -5.11 -7.05 -14.97
C GLN A 51 -3.64 -7.47 -14.91
N GLU A 52 -2.82 -6.97 -15.83
CA GLU A 52 -1.38 -7.27 -15.85
C GLU A 52 -0.71 -6.86 -14.53
N THR A 53 -0.97 -5.64 -14.06
CA THR A 53 -0.42 -5.14 -12.79
C THR A 53 -0.99 -5.90 -11.58
N ALA A 54 -2.29 -6.21 -11.58
CA ALA A 54 -2.92 -6.93 -10.49
C ALA A 54 -2.37 -8.36 -10.36
N ILE A 55 -2.17 -9.06 -11.48
CA ILE A 55 -1.52 -10.38 -11.52
C ILE A 55 -0.09 -10.29 -11.03
N ARG A 56 0.70 -9.32 -11.53
CA ARG A 56 2.07 -9.09 -11.07
C ARG A 56 2.13 -8.88 -9.56
N VAL A 57 1.24 -8.06 -9.00
CA VAL A 57 1.16 -7.86 -7.55
C VAL A 57 0.82 -9.17 -6.86
N GLN A 58 -0.22 -9.88 -7.31
CA GLN A 58 -0.66 -11.15 -6.73
C GLN A 58 0.48 -12.19 -6.68
N ASP A 59 1.24 -12.33 -7.75
CA ASP A 59 2.34 -13.30 -7.85
C ASP A 59 3.50 -12.97 -6.91
N ASN A 60 3.69 -11.69 -6.58
CA ASN A 60 4.76 -11.22 -5.71
C ASN A 60 4.33 -10.97 -4.26
N LEU A 61 3.04 -11.07 -3.94
CA LEU A 61 2.55 -10.89 -2.56
C LEU A 61 3.29 -11.78 -1.54
N PRO A 62 3.62 -13.07 -1.78
CA PRO A 62 4.34 -13.87 -0.80
C PRO A 62 5.68 -13.26 -0.37
N ALA A 63 6.40 -12.61 -1.28
CA ALA A 63 7.67 -11.94 -0.96
C ALA A 63 7.49 -10.73 -0.02
N LEU A 64 6.31 -10.11 0.00
CA LEU A 64 6.01 -9.03 0.95
C LEU A 64 5.80 -9.52 2.39
N PHE A 65 5.68 -10.83 2.59
CA PHE A 65 5.48 -11.47 3.90
C PHE A 65 6.59 -12.46 4.26
N SER A 66 7.62 -12.63 3.41
CA SER A 66 8.73 -13.60 3.58
C SER A 66 9.72 -13.27 4.70
N GLY A 67 9.55 -12.14 5.37
CA GLY A 67 10.48 -11.62 6.38
C GLY A 67 11.64 -10.80 5.80
N GLU A 68 11.84 -10.81 4.47
CA GLU A 68 12.79 -9.93 3.80
C GLU A 68 12.24 -8.50 3.66
N HIS A 69 10.94 -8.37 3.37
CA HIS A 69 10.27 -7.07 3.32
C HIS A 69 9.75 -6.68 4.71
N PRO A 70 9.97 -5.43 5.16
CA PRO A 70 9.61 -5.04 6.52
C PRO A 70 8.09 -5.02 6.73
N LEU A 71 7.62 -5.70 7.77
CA LEU A 71 6.28 -5.51 8.31
C LEU A 71 6.32 -4.41 9.38
N VAL A 72 5.42 -3.44 9.26
CA VAL A 72 5.40 -2.23 10.08
C VAL A 72 4.02 -1.99 10.67
N VAL A 73 3.96 -1.22 11.76
CA VAL A 73 2.68 -0.67 12.23
C VAL A 73 2.20 0.34 11.20
N THR A 74 1.03 0.07 10.63
CA THR A 74 0.35 0.92 9.66
C THR A 74 -0.93 1.47 10.26
N HIS A 75 -1.30 2.70 9.90
CA HIS A 75 -2.48 3.38 10.44
C HIS A 75 -3.81 2.76 10.00
N GLY A 76 -3.83 2.07 8.86
CA GLY A 76 -5.04 1.48 8.27
C GLY A 76 -5.96 2.48 7.56
N ASP A 77 -6.08 3.71 8.08
CA ASP A 77 -6.86 4.78 7.45
C ASP A 77 -6.16 6.15 7.46
N LEU A 78 -4.92 6.20 6.98
CA LEU A 78 -4.18 7.47 6.97
C LEU A 78 -4.71 8.38 5.85
N SER A 79 -5.14 9.59 6.21
CA SER A 79 -5.61 10.63 5.30
C SER A 79 -5.29 12.01 5.88
N GLU A 80 -5.49 13.07 5.10
CA GLU A 80 -5.26 14.46 5.51
C GLU A 80 -6.07 14.81 6.77
N MET A 81 -7.25 14.20 6.95
CA MET A 81 -8.12 14.41 8.12
C MET A 81 -7.52 13.84 9.41
N ASN A 82 -6.59 12.89 9.31
CA ASN A 82 -5.95 12.20 10.42
C ASN A 82 -4.53 12.70 10.70
N ILE A 83 -4.07 13.74 9.99
CA ILE A 83 -2.75 14.35 10.15
C ILE A 83 -2.93 15.75 10.75
N LEU A 84 -2.34 15.97 11.92
CA LEU A 84 -2.26 17.28 12.55
C LEU A 84 -0.94 17.94 12.15
N ALA A 85 -1.02 19.15 11.60
CA ALA A 85 0.14 19.93 11.21
C ALA A 85 0.14 21.31 11.86
N ASN A 86 1.32 21.81 12.20
CA ASN A 86 1.50 23.19 12.62
C ASN A 86 1.21 24.12 11.44
N PRO A 87 0.28 25.08 11.55
CA PRO A 87 -0.11 25.93 10.43
C PRO A 87 0.98 26.92 9.98
N GLU A 88 1.94 27.25 10.85
CA GLU A 88 3.04 28.17 10.55
C GLU A 88 4.23 27.45 9.90
N THR A 89 4.55 26.23 10.34
CA THR A 89 5.76 25.50 9.92
C THR A 89 5.49 24.34 8.96
N GLY A 90 4.26 23.83 8.91
CA GLY A 90 3.91 22.61 8.20
C GLY A 90 4.39 21.32 8.85
N GLU A 91 5.00 21.39 10.05
CA GLU A 91 5.48 20.22 10.77
C GLU A 91 4.31 19.33 11.21
N ILE A 92 4.41 18.02 10.97
CA ILE A 92 3.43 17.05 11.48
C ILE A 92 3.60 16.96 13.00
N THR A 93 2.60 17.42 13.74
CA THR A 93 2.59 17.43 15.21
C THR A 93 1.87 16.23 15.80
N GLY A 94 1.11 15.49 14.99
CA GLY A 94 0.41 14.31 15.46
C GLY A 94 -0.32 13.55 14.36
N ILE A 95 -0.54 12.26 14.61
CA ILE A 95 -1.37 11.38 13.81
C ILE A 95 -2.46 10.82 14.74
N ILE A 96 -3.72 10.93 14.34
CA ILE A 96 -4.89 10.58 15.18
C ILE A 96 -5.76 9.52 14.49
N ASP A 97 -6.68 8.93 15.25
CA ASP A 97 -7.62 7.89 14.79
C ASP A 97 -6.98 6.55 14.38
N TRP A 98 -6.19 5.99 15.29
CA TRP A 98 -5.50 4.70 15.12
C TRP A 98 -6.43 3.47 15.23
N ALA A 99 -7.75 3.63 15.16
CA ALA A 99 -8.72 2.54 15.38
C ALA A 99 -8.62 1.40 14.34
N GLU A 100 -7.99 1.68 13.21
CA GLU A 100 -7.81 0.79 12.06
C GLU A 100 -6.37 0.28 11.91
N ALA A 101 -5.51 0.58 12.88
CA ALA A 101 -4.10 0.26 12.82
C ALA A 101 -3.82 -1.25 12.86
N GLY A 102 -2.75 -1.67 12.18
CA GLY A 102 -2.34 -3.07 12.14
C GLY A 102 -0.93 -3.27 11.60
N ILE A 103 -0.40 -4.47 11.79
CA ILE A 103 0.89 -4.87 11.20
C ILE A 103 0.67 -5.28 9.75
N GLN A 104 1.34 -4.59 8.82
CA GLN A 104 1.24 -4.82 7.37
C GLN A 104 2.59 -4.60 6.68
N PRO A 105 2.80 -5.11 5.46
CA PRO A 105 3.98 -4.79 4.67
C PRO A 105 4.14 -3.27 4.49
N PHE A 106 5.35 -2.77 4.71
CA PHE A 106 5.66 -1.38 4.42
C PHE A 106 5.31 -1.08 2.95
N GLY A 107 4.67 0.05 2.71
CA GLY A 107 4.15 0.40 1.39
C GLY A 107 2.64 0.31 1.27
N PHE A 108 1.97 -0.56 2.04
CA PHE A 108 0.50 -0.71 1.96
C PHE A 108 -0.25 0.57 2.28
N ALA A 109 0.31 1.43 3.14
CA ALA A 109 -0.26 2.72 3.51
C ALA A 109 0.22 3.90 2.64
N LEU A 110 1.07 3.66 1.62
CA LEU A 110 1.58 4.75 0.77
C LEU A 110 0.51 5.38 -0.14
N TYR A 111 -0.70 4.80 -0.22
CA TYR A 111 -1.85 5.51 -0.79
C TYR A 111 -2.12 6.86 -0.09
N ALA A 112 -1.70 7.02 1.17
CA ALA A 112 -1.86 8.27 1.90
C ALA A 112 -0.93 9.37 1.35
N LEU A 113 0.29 9.02 0.93
CA LEU A 113 1.16 9.94 0.21
C LEU A 113 0.49 10.37 -1.10
N ASP A 114 -0.07 9.41 -1.84
CA ASP A 114 -0.76 9.72 -3.08
C ASP A 114 -1.94 10.67 -2.86
N ASN A 115 -2.70 10.47 -1.79
CA ASN A 115 -3.80 11.34 -1.42
C ASN A 115 -3.33 12.76 -1.09
N ILE A 116 -2.23 12.93 -0.37
CA ILE A 116 -1.70 14.27 -0.05
C ILE A 116 -1.25 15.02 -1.33
N LEU A 117 -0.90 14.30 -2.39
CA LEU A 117 -0.40 14.88 -3.64
C LEU A 117 -1.50 15.26 -4.63
N GLY A 118 -2.77 14.97 -4.33
CA GLY A 118 -3.88 15.30 -5.22
C GLY A 118 -5.24 15.20 -4.56
N TYR A 119 -6.29 15.20 -5.36
CA TYR A 119 -7.64 15.04 -4.85
C TYR A 119 -8.57 14.53 -5.95
N LEU A 120 -9.66 13.90 -5.53
CA LEU A 120 -10.66 13.37 -6.44
C LEU A 120 -11.74 14.40 -6.73
N THR A 121 -11.99 14.65 -8.02
CA THR A 121 -13.11 15.46 -8.52
C THR A 121 -14.12 14.57 -9.24
N PRO A 122 -15.35 15.07 -9.55
CA PRO A 122 -16.29 14.33 -10.40
C PRO A 122 -15.69 13.93 -11.76
N SER A 123 -14.77 14.73 -12.30
CA SER A 123 -14.08 14.47 -13.57
C SER A 123 -12.89 13.52 -13.45
N GLY A 124 -12.42 13.21 -12.25
CA GLY A 124 -11.30 12.32 -11.99
C GLY A 124 -10.29 12.88 -11.01
N TRP A 125 -9.19 12.15 -10.85
CA TRP A 125 -8.07 12.55 -10.00
C TRP A 125 -7.36 13.78 -10.57
N VAL A 126 -7.05 14.74 -9.70
CA VAL A 126 -6.29 15.95 -10.04
C VAL A 126 -5.11 16.04 -9.10
N PHE A 127 -3.90 16.03 -9.65
CA PHE A 127 -2.68 16.27 -8.90
C PHE A 127 -2.52 17.76 -8.60
N HIS A 128 -1.94 18.09 -7.45
CA HIS A 128 -1.47 19.44 -7.18
C HIS A 128 -0.35 19.82 -8.16
N THR A 129 -0.20 21.11 -8.45
CA THR A 129 0.84 21.61 -9.36
C THR A 129 2.26 21.28 -8.91
N THR A 130 2.45 21.06 -7.61
CA THR A 130 3.73 20.69 -6.98
C THR A 130 3.91 19.19 -6.77
N ALA A 131 2.94 18.36 -7.18
CA ALA A 131 2.90 16.94 -6.82
C ALA A 131 4.16 16.17 -7.26
N GLU A 132 4.64 16.40 -8.49
CA GLU A 132 5.85 15.75 -9.00
C GLU A 132 7.08 16.10 -8.16
N HIS A 133 7.26 17.38 -7.83
CA HIS A 133 8.37 17.84 -7.00
C HIS A 133 8.30 17.26 -5.59
N LEU A 134 7.12 17.29 -4.95
CA LEU A 134 6.92 16.74 -3.60
C LEU A 134 7.10 15.22 -3.56
N GLN A 135 6.65 14.51 -4.60
CA GLN A 135 6.89 13.07 -4.72
C GLN A 135 8.38 12.76 -4.85
N HIS A 136 9.11 13.53 -5.68
CA HIS A 136 10.56 13.40 -5.80
C HIS A 136 11.26 13.64 -4.47
N GLU A 137 10.94 14.73 -3.78
CA GLU A 137 11.54 15.08 -2.48
C GLU A 137 11.23 14.04 -1.41
N PHE A 138 10.00 13.51 -1.38
CA PHE A 138 9.64 12.41 -0.47
C PHE A 138 10.56 11.22 -0.67
N TRP A 139 10.71 10.72 -1.90
CA TRP A 139 11.53 9.55 -2.18
C TRP A 139 13.02 9.82 -1.97
N ARG A 140 13.51 11.02 -2.32
CA ARG A 140 14.89 11.43 -2.09
C ARG A 140 15.22 11.44 -0.59
N ILE A 141 14.37 12.03 0.24
CA ILE A 141 14.56 12.08 1.70
C ILE A 141 14.40 10.68 2.30
N PHE A 142 13.38 9.93 1.90
CA PHE A 142 13.15 8.56 2.36
C PHE A 142 14.36 7.66 2.10
N CYS A 143 14.85 7.60 0.86
CA CYS A 143 16.03 6.81 0.50
C CYS A 143 17.28 7.27 1.26
N GLY A 144 17.44 8.59 1.46
CA GLY A 144 18.55 9.15 2.23
C GLY A 144 18.53 8.78 3.72
N LEU A 145 17.32 8.71 4.32
CA LEU A 145 17.15 8.36 5.74
C LEU A 145 17.25 6.86 5.99
N VAL A 146 16.69 6.03 5.10
CA VAL A 146 16.78 4.57 5.22
C VAL A 146 18.21 4.13 4.96
N GLY A 147 18.85 4.66 3.91
CA GLY A 147 20.20 4.33 3.49
C GLY A 147 20.30 2.92 2.89
N GLY A 148 21.04 2.78 1.79
CA GLY A 148 21.43 1.46 1.28
C GLY A 148 20.32 0.60 0.66
N LEU A 149 19.17 1.17 0.28
CA LEU A 149 18.13 0.44 -0.45
C LEU A 149 18.64 0.03 -1.85
N SER A 150 18.59 -1.27 -2.11
CA SER A 150 18.80 -1.85 -3.43
C SER A 150 17.63 -1.57 -4.36
N GLN A 151 17.89 -1.75 -5.66
CA GLN A 151 16.88 -1.73 -6.71
C GLN A 151 15.71 -2.70 -6.40
N CYS A 152 16.02 -3.92 -5.97
CA CYS A 152 15.02 -4.94 -5.68
C CYS A 152 14.13 -4.57 -4.48
N GLU A 153 14.71 -3.98 -3.43
CA GLU A 153 13.95 -3.50 -2.27
C GLU A 153 13.01 -2.35 -2.67
N MET A 154 13.49 -1.42 -3.50
CA MET A 154 12.64 -0.35 -4.04
C MET A 154 11.49 -0.90 -4.90
N GLU A 155 11.74 -1.92 -5.71
CA GLU A 155 10.69 -2.60 -6.47
C GLU A 155 9.65 -3.28 -5.58
N LEU A 156 10.07 -3.94 -4.49
CA LEU A 156 9.15 -4.52 -3.51
C LEU A 156 8.33 -3.45 -2.79
N ILE A 157 8.92 -2.31 -2.43
CA ILE A 157 8.18 -1.17 -1.85
C ILE A 157 7.13 -0.66 -2.83
N GLN A 158 7.45 -0.53 -4.12
CA GLN A 158 6.47 -0.10 -5.12
C GLN A 158 5.37 -1.13 -5.34
N LEU A 159 5.70 -2.42 -5.35
CA LEU A 159 4.70 -3.50 -5.41
C LEU A 159 3.77 -3.46 -4.19
N ALA A 160 4.31 -3.22 -2.99
CA ALA A 160 3.53 -3.07 -1.78
C ALA A 160 2.61 -1.83 -1.83
N ARG A 161 3.08 -0.70 -2.39
CA ARG A 161 2.25 0.48 -2.66
C ARG A 161 1.09 0.15 -3.61
N GLN A 162 1.37 -0.50 -4.73
CA GLN A 162 0.34 -0.93 -5.69
C GLN A 162 -0.66 -1.88 -5.03
N ALA A 163 -0.18 -2.79 -4.16
CA ALA A 163 -1.04 -3.69 -3.43
C ALA A 163 -2.02 -2.94 -2.53
N GLY A 164 -1.52 -1.96 -1.76
CA GLY A 164 -2.33 -1.09 -0.93
C GLY A 164 -3.41 -0.32 -1.72
N LEU A 165 -3.04 0.24 -2.88
CA LEU A 165 -3.96 0.95 -3.77
C LEU A 165 -5.09 0.04 -4.27
N PHE A 166 -4.78 -1.16 -4.77
CA PHE A 166 -5.79 -2.11 -5.24
C PHE A 166 -6.71 -2.57 -4.10
N LEU A 167 -6.16 -2.83 -2.92
CA LEU A 167 -6.96 -3.20 -1.75
C LEU A 167 -7.91 -2.09 -1.33
N ARG A 168 -7.45 -0.83 -1.35
CA ARG A 168 -8.24 0.33 -0.93
C ARG A 168 -9.32 0.71 -1.93
N TYR A 169 -8.95 0.83 -3.21
CA TYR A 169 -9.81 1.42 -4.24
C TYR A 169 -10.44 0.42 -5.22
N GLY A 170 -9.89 -0.79 -5.32
CA GLY A 170 -10.38 -1.84 -6.21
C GLY A 170 -11.41 -2.78 -5.58
N ASN A 171 -11.49 -2.82 -4.24
CA ASN A 171 -12.51 -3.60 -3.54
C ASN A 171 -13.80 -2.79 -3.37
N PRO A 172 -14.99 -3.41 -3.48
CA PRO A 172 -16.23 -2.75 -3.11
C PRO A 172 -16.31 -2.53 -1.60
N TYR A 173 -16.99 -1.45 -1.22
CA TYR A 173 -17.19 -1.02 0.14
C TYR A 173 -18.09 -2.05 0.80
N LYS A 174 -17.64 -2.57 1.93
CA LYS A 174 -18.42 -3.49 2.75
C LYS A 174 -18.36 -3.00 4.19
N PRO A 175 -19.51 -2.71 4.82
CA PRO A 175 -19.56 -2.36 6.24
C PRO A 175 -18.82 -3.42 7.08
N GLY A 176 -17.99 -2.96 8.01
CA GLY A 176 -17.19 -3.85 8.87
C GLY A 176 -15.84 -4.30 8.28
N ARG A 177 -15.50 -3.91 7.04
CA ARG A 177 -14.10 -4.02 6.58
C ARG A 177 -13.27 -2.89 7.19
N LYS A 178 -12.26 -3.32 7.95
CA LYS A 178 -11.27 -2.48 8.63
C LYS A 178 -9.95 -2.36 7.86
N GLY A 179 -9.25 -1.25 8.05
CA GLY A 179 -7.93 -0.92 7.51
C GLY A 179 -7.90 -0.58 6.02
N VAL A 180 -6.80 -0.93 5.35
CA VAL A 180 -6.52 -0.61 3.94
C VAL A 180 -7.54 -1.18 2.93
N VAL A 181 -8.46 -2.06 3.35
CA VAL A 181 -9.35 -2.79 2.44
C VAL A 181 -10.72 -2.14 2.34
N GLY A 182 -11.16 -1.83 1.12
CA GLY A 182 -12.57 -1.64 0.81
C GLY A 182 -13.15 -0.27 1.13
N VAL A 183 -12.43 0.80 0.75
CA VAL A 183 -12.98 2.16 0.65
C VAL A 183 -13.60 2.39 -0.74
N GLY A 184 -13.20 1.59 -1.73
CA GLY A 184 -13.69 1.63 -3.12
C GLY A 184 -15.07 1.02 -3.32
N GLY A 185 -15.71 1.25 -4.47
CA GLY A 185 -17.04 0.70 -4.75
C GLY A 185 -17.92 1.54 -5.68
N THR A 186 -17.38 2.65 -6.18
CA THR A 186 -18.04 3.53 -7.15
C THR A 186 -17.10 3.78 -8.33
N GLU A 187 -17.62 4.32 -9.44
CA GLU A 187 -16.80 4.76 -10.58
C GLU A 187 -15.66 5.69 -10.17
N ASN A 188 -15.86 6.46 -9.10
CA ASN A 188 -14.89 7.43 -8.61
C ASN A 188 -13.60 6.78 -8.10
N THR A 189 -13.64 5.57 -7.52
CA THR A 189 -12.43 4.91 -6.99
C THR A 189 -11.62 4.22 -8.09
N ILE A 190 -12.26 3.85 -9.20
CA ILE A 190 -11.56 3.39 -10.40
C ILE A 190 -10.76 4.53 -11.04
N LYS A 191 -11.30 5.76 -11.05
CA LYS A 191 -10.58 6.95 -11.53
C LYS A 191 -9.31 7.26 -10.71
N VAL A 192 -9.30 6.88 -9.43
CA VAL A 192 -8.09 6.97 -8.58
C VAL A 192 -7.04 5.97 -9.05
N LEU A 193 -7.43 4.72 -9.29
CA LEU A 193 -6.51 3.70 -9.82
C LEU A 193 -5.97 4.07 -11.20
N ASP A 194 -6.79 4.66 -12.07
CA ASP A 194 -6.36 5.14 -13.40
C ASP A 194 -5.22 6.16 -13.32
N ALA A 195 -5.22 7.00 -12.28
CA ALA A 195 -4.20 8.03 -12.10
C ALA A 195 -2.96 7.53 -11.36
N LEU A 196 -3.12 6.60 -10.40
CA LEU A 196 -2.07 6.22 -9.46
C LEU A 196 -1.37 4.89 -9.79
N ILE A 197 -1.99 4.05 -10.62
CA ILE A 197 -1.40 2.84 -11.18
C ILE A 197 -1.13 3.11 -12.67
N PRO A 198 0.04 3.67 -13.02
CA PRO A 198 0.38 3.80 -14.43
C PRO A 198 0.45 2.40 -15.06
N GLY A 199 0.08 2.31 -16.34
CA GLY A 199 0.37 1.14 -17.16
C GLY A 199 1.88 0.82 -17.16
N PRO A 200 2.30 -0.33 -17.72
CA PRO A 200 3.66 -0.84 -17.57
C PRO A 200 4.71 0.17 -18.08
N SER A 201 5.34 0.92 -17.18
CA SER A 201 6.56 1.66 -17.47
C SER A 201 7.42 1.89 -16.22
N PRO A 202 8.76 1.83 -16.32
CA PRO A 202 9.66 1.45 -15.23
C PRO A 202 10.58 2.61 -14.86
N HIS A 203 10.03 3.69 -14.30
CA HIS A 203 10.86 4.68 -13.63
C HIS A 203 10.60 4.59 -12.14
N LEU A 204 11.55 3.96 -11.43
CA LEU A 204 11.55 3.91 -9.98
C LEU A 204 11.99 5.29 -9.47
N PRO A 205 11.13 5.98 -8.71
CA PRO A 205 11.49 7.26 -8.13
C PRO A 205 12.64 7.10 -7.13
N GLY A 206 13.61 8.01 -7.16
CA GLY A 206 14.56 8.20 -6.06
C GLY A 206 15.82 7.32 -6.06
N LEU A 207 16.09 6.55 -7.11
CA LEU A 207 17.43 6.00 -7.34
C LEU A 207 18.19 6.96 -8.25
N ASN A 208 19.28 7.55 -7.73
CA ASN A 208 20.21 8.31 -8.55
C ASN A 208 20.75 7.37 -9.65
N GLN A 209 20.74 7.85 -10.90
CA GLN A 209 21.60 7.27 -11.93
C GLN A 209 23.06 7.55 -11.60
#